data_AF-A0A2V7MXR1-F1
#
_entry.id   AF-A0A2V7MXR1-F1
#
_cell.length_a   1.000
_cell.length_b   1.000
_cell.length_c   1.000
_cell.angle_alpha   90.00
_cell.angle_beta   90.00
_cell.angle_gamma   90.00
#
_symmetry.space_group_name_H-M   'P 1'
#
loop_
_entity.id
_entity.type
_entity.pdbx_description
1 polymer ?
#
loop_
_entity_poly.entity_id
_entity_poly.type
_entity_poly.pdbx_seq_one_letter_code
_entity_poly.pdbx_strand_id
1 'polypeptide(L)'
;MQRSRGLVTGRLDSRFSGPLLDLLAENAPGDPQSNAVTGAFTAAANAYLRGELKFDTQDRYVMGGGNAGQWNWTRDGQRGWASTTYVGGDLTQALVANPHLRIEVENGYYDLATPFFATEYTVNHLEGLSPDLRDNITLNYYDAGHMMYLYEPALVQLKQNVARFITNPAPSTARAAGSN
;
A
#
# COMPACT_ATOMS: atom_id res chain seq x y z
N MET A 1 -17.22 3.54 13.30
CA MET A 1 -18.22 4.64 13.16
C MET A 1 -18.23 5.48 14.42
N GLN A 2 -18.46 6.78 14.31
CA GLN A 2 -18.62 7.72 15.43
C GLN A 2 -20.10 8.11 15.55
N ARG A 3 -20.98 7.11 15.83
CA ARG A 3 -22.45 7.26 15.75
C ARG A 3 -23.01 8.40 16.60
N SER A 4 -22.50 8.58 17.81
CA SER A 4 -22.91 9.67 18.72
C SER A 4 -22.65 11.07 18.15
N ARG A 5 -21.74 11.19 17.18
CA ARG A 5 -21.40 12.44 16.50
C ARG A 5 -22.02 12.54 15.11
N GLY A 6 -22.74 11.52 14.63
CA GLY A 6 -23.21 11.44 13.26
C GLY A 6 -22.10 11.40 12.22
N LEU A 7 -20.94 10.81 12.57
CA LEU A 7 -19.77 10.76 11.71
C LEU A 7 -19.30 9.32 11.44
N VAL A 8 -18.62 9.16 10.31
CA VAL A 8 -17.84 7.96 9.95
C VAL A 8 -16.36 8.34 9.87
N THR A 9 -15.50 7.46 10.40
CA THR A 9 -14.04 7.60 10.34
C THR A 9 -13.54 7.03 9.02
N GLY A 10 -12.52 7.65 8.42
CA GLY A 10 -11.81 7.12 7.25
C GLY A 10 -11.18 5.76 7.52
N ARG A 11 -11.41 4.80 6.61
CA ARG A 11 -10.71 3.52 6.58
C ARG A 11 -9.32 3.69 5.95
N LEU A 12 -9.20 4.50 4.91
CA LEU A 12 -7.91 4.78 4.27
C LEU A 12 -7.04 5.72 5.13
N ASP A 13 -7.64 6.69 5.82
CA ASP A 13 -6.93 7.55 6.76
C ASP A 13 -7.88 7.96 7.88
N SER A 14 -7.62 7.44 9.09
CA SER A 14 -8.48 7.68 10.25
C SER A 14 -8.50 9.13 10.76
N ARG A 15 -7.62 10.00 10.26
CA ARG A 15 -7.67 11.45 10.50
C ARG A 15 -8.82 12.12 9.75
N PHE A 16 -9.33 11.49 8.68
CA PHE A 16 -10.50 11.96 7.97
C PHE A 16 -11.78 11.49 8.67
N SER A 17 -12.79 12.36 8.67
CA SER A 17 -14.14 12.03 9.11
C SER A 17 -15.15 12.67 8.18
N GLY A 18 -16.27 11.98 7.96
CA GLY A 18 -17.35 12.45 7.10
C GLY A 18 -18.72 12.18 7.72
N PRO A 19 -19.79 12.77 7.18
CA PRO A 19 -21.15 12.56 7.69
C PRO A 19 -21.58 11.10 7.53
N LEU A 20 -22.23 10.57 8.57
CA LEU A 20 -22.93 9.28 8.53
C LEU A 20 -24.42 9.57 8.30
N LEU A 21 -24.90 9.28 7.09
CA LEU A 21 -26.27 9.61 6.67
C LEU A 21 -27.34 8.80 7.42
N ASP A 22 -27.04 7.55 7.75
CA ASP A 22 -27.92 6.66 8.51
C ASP A 22 -27.20 6.18 9.78
N LEU A 23 -27.69 6.63 10.93
CA LEU A 23 -27.16 6.27 12.24
C LEU A 23 -27.40 4.81 12.61
N LEU A 24 -28.28 4.10 11.91
CA LEU A 24 -28.58 2.68 12.09
C LEU A 24 -27.81 1.79 11.11
N ALA A 25 -27.12 2.37 10.12
CA ALA A 25 -26.36 1.60 9.13
C ALA A 25 -25.31 0.69 9.79
N GLU A 26 -25.21 -0.55 9.33
CA GLU A 26 -24.20 -1.51 9.80
C GLU A 26 -22.80 -1.16 9.26
N ASN A 27 -22.75 -0.67 8.02
CA ASN A 27 -21.52 -0.38 7.30
C ASN A 27 -21.37 1.12 7.00
N ALA A 28 -20.12 1.56 6.85
CA ALA A 28 -19.82 2.88 6.34
C ALA A 28 -20.33 3.00 4.89
N PRO A 29 -21.07 4.06 4.53
CA PRO A 29 -21.57 4.25 3.17
C PRO A 29 -20.47 4.59 2.15
N GLY A 30 -19.29 4.95 2.62
CA GLY A 30 -18.12 5.29 1.81
C GLY A 30 -16.95 5.68 2.70
N ASP A 31 -15.81 6.01 2.08
CA ASP A 31 -14.60 6.42 2.78
C ASP A 31 -14.41 7.96 2.72
N PRO A 32 -14.38 8.65 3.88
CA PRO A 32 -14.12 10.09 3.96
C PRO A 32 -12.86 10.59 3.24
N GLN A 33 -11.74 9.86 3.30
CA GLN A 33 -10.53 10.25 2.59
C GLN A 33 -10.76 10.16 1.08
N SER A 34 -11.32 9.05 0.59
CA SER A 34 -11.66 8.90 -0.83
C SER A 34 -12.54 10.04 -1.34
N ASN A 35 -13.60 10.38 -0.60
CA ASN A 35 -14.51 11.46 -0.98
C ASN A 35 -13.80 12.82 -1.06
N ALA A 36 -12.87 13.08 -0.14
CA ALA A 36 -12.14 14.34 -0.09
C ALA A 36 -11.16 14.52 -1.28
N VAL A 37 -10.56 13.44 -1.78
CA VAL A 37 -9.45 13.54 -2.74
C VAL A 37 -9.79 13.13 -4.18
N THR A 38 -10.81 12.27 -4.36
CA THR A 38 -11.11 11.68 -5.69
C THR A 38 -11.35 12.72 -6.77
N GLY A 39 -12.06 13.81 -6.46
CA GLY A 39 -12.35 14.87 -7.42
C GLY A 39 -11.08 15.57 -7.92
N ALA A 40 -10.18 15.92 -7.00
CA ALA A 40 -8.91 16.58 -7.32
C ALA A 40 -8.00 15.69 -8.17
N PHE A 41 -7.83 14.42 -7.79
CA PHE A 41 -7.01 13.46 -8.54
C PHE A 41 -7.60 13.18 -9.93
N THR A 42 -8.92 13.05 -10.03
CA THR A 42 -9.61 12.86 -11.32
C THR A 42 -9.37 14.07 -12.23
N ALA A 43 -9.57 15.29 -11.73
CA ALA A 43 -9.34 16.50 -12.52
C ALA A 43 -7.88 16.62 -12.96
N ALA A 44 -6.92 16.41 -12.05
CA ALA A 44 -5.49 16.50 -12.34
C ALA A 44 -5.05 15.46 -13.38
N ALA A 45 -5.49 14.20 -13.25
CA ALA A 45 -5.17 13.15 -14.22
C ALA A 45 -5.72 13.48 -15.62
N ASN A 46 -6.98 13.93 -15.71
CA ASN A 46 -7.59 14.31 -16.99
C ASN A 46 -6.90 15.52 -17.63
N ALA A 47 -6.51 16.51 -16.82
CA ALA A 47 -5.77 17.68 -17.27
C ALA A 47 -4.38 17.30 -17.81
N TYR A 48 -3.64 16.45 -17.09
CA TYR A 48 -2.32 15.98 -17.51
C TYR A 48 -2.38 15.14 -18.79
N LEU A 49 -3.29 14.17 -18.85
CA LEU A 49 -3.44 13.28 -20.02
C LEU A 49 -3.79 14.06 -21.29
N ARG A 50 -4.82 14.91 -21.26
CA ARG A 50 -5.28 15.63 -22.46
C ARG A 50 -4.45 16.87 -22.76
N GLY A 51 -4.03 17.58 -21.71
CA GLY A 51 -3.31 18.83 -21.81
C GLY A 51 -1.84 18.66 -22.15
N GLU A 52 -1.11 17.87 -21.36
CA GLU A 52 0.35 17.72 -21.49
C GLU A 52 0.72 16.57 -22.41
N LEU A 53 0.20 15.37 -22.14
CA LEU A 53 0.52 14.18 -22.92
C LEU A 53 -0.19 14.12 -24.28
N LYS A 54 -1.14 15.04 -24.53
CA LYS A 54 -1.97 15.09 -25.75
C LYS A 54 -2.67 13.76 -26.05
N PHE A 55 -2.94 12.98 -25.01
CA PHE A 55 -3.67 11.74 -25.11
C PHE A 55 -5.17 12.04 -25.00
N ASP A 56 -5.81 12.19 -26.15
CA ASP A 56 -7.24 12.47 -26.24
C ASP A 56 -8.03 11.17 -26.45
N THR A 57 -8.66 10.70 -25.38
CA THR A 57 -9.60 9.57 -25.41
C THR A 57 -10.98 10.01 -24.95
N GLN A 58 -12.00 9.39 -25.55
CA GLN A 58 -13.40 9.47 -25.12
C GLN A 58 -13.68 8.55 -23.92
N ASP A 59 -12.73 7.70 -23.54
CA ASP A 59 -12.87 6.82 -22.38
C ASP A 59 -12.98 7.64 -21.09
N ARG A 60 -13.89 7.19 -20.23
CA ARG A 60 -14.02 7.75 -18.89
C ARG A 60 -12.84 7.31 -18.04
N TYR A 61 -12.14 8.28 -17.44
CA TYR A 61 -11.15 7.99 -16.41
C TYR A 61 -11.85 7.40 -15.17
N VAL A 62 -11.42 6.21 -14.74
CA VAL A 62 -11.98 5.52 -13.58
C VAL A 62 -10.91 5.36 -12.51
N MET A 63 -11.09 6.06 -11.40
CA MET A 63 -10.26 5.90 -10.20
C MET A 63 -10.42 4.49 -9.63
N GLY A 64 -9.30 3.86 -9.23
CA GLY A 64 -9.32 2.53 -8.61
C GLY A 64 -9.65 1.37 -9.55
N GLY A 65 -9.55 1.55 -10.87
CA GLY A 65 -9.67 0.47 -11.86
C GLY A 65 -11.09 -0.09 -12.04
N GLY A 66 -12.10 0.47 -11.37
CA GLY A 66 -13.53 0.20 -11.59
C GLY A 66 -14.04 -1.19 -11.20
N ASN A 67 -13.16 -2.17 -10.99
CA ASN A 67 -13.55 -3.58 -11.00
C ASN A 67 -12.73 -4.48 -10.07
N ALA A 68 -12.26 -3.95 -8.94
CA ALA A 68 -11.46 -4.71 -7.96
C ALA A 68 -12.16 -6.01 -7.48
N GLY A 69 -13.51 -6.05 -7.52
CA GLY A 69 -14.30 -7.24 -7.15
C GLY A 69 -14.27 -8.39 -8.17
N GLN A 70 -13.77 -8.17 -9.38
CA GLN A 70 -13.63 -9.20 -10.42
C GLN A 70 -12.20 -9.72 -10.55
N TRP A 71 -11.26 -9.24 -9.72
CA TRP A 71 -9.92 -9.77 -9.72
C TRP A 71 -9.96 -11.25 -9.29
N ASN A 72 -9.29 -12.10 -10.08
CA ASN A 72 -9.16 -13.50 -9.71
C ASN A 72 -8.08 -13.64 -8.62
N TRP A 73 -8.53 -13.79 -7.37
CA TRP A 73 -7.66 -14.03 -6.22
C TRP A 73 -7.19 -15.49 -6.10
N THR A 74 -7.66 -16.40 -6.96
CA THR A 74 -7.19 -17.78 -6.94
C THR A 74 -5.75 -17.88 -7.43
N ARG A 75 -4.96 -18.67 -6.73
CA ARG A 75 -3.58 -19.00 -7.11
C ARG A 75 -3.46 -20.50 -7.38
N ASP A 76 -2.76 -20.85 -8.46
CA ASP A 76 -2.45 -22.27 -8.71
C ASP A 76 -1.60 -22.84 -7.56
N GLY A 77 -2.01 -24.00 -7.04
CA GLY A 77 -1.34 -24.66 -5.92
C GLY A 77 -1.62 -24.06 -4.53
N GLN A 78 -2.55 -23.10 -4.40
CA GLN A 78 -2.92 -22.52 -3.11
C GLN A 78 -3.55 -23.57 -2.19
N ARG A 79 -2.97 -23.75 -0.99
CA ARG A 79 -3.56 -24.56 0.08
C ARG A 79 -4.14 -23.62 1.12
N GLY A 80 -5.47 -23.60 1.28
CA GLY A 80 -6.17 -22.75 2.24
C GLY A 80 -7.37 -22.02 1.66
N TRP A 81 -7.97 -21.13 2.45
CA TRP A 81 -9.21 -20.43 2.12
C TRP A 81 -9.03 -19.48 0.92
N ALA A 82 -9.87 -19.65 -0.11
CA ALA A 82 -9.82 -18.94 -1.39
C ALA A 82 -10.11 -17.42 -1.31
N SER A 83 -10.42 -16.88 -0.13
CA SER A 83 -10.83 -15.47 0.04
C SER A 83 -9.66 -14.51 0.22
N THR A 84 -8.45 -14.98 0.51
CA THR A 84 -7.27 -14.11 0.68
C THR A 84 -6.01 -14.78 0.14
N THR A 85 -5.40 -14.18 -0.88
CA THR A 85 -4.12 -14.65 -1.42
C THR A 85 -2.98 -14.32 -0.48
N TYR A 86 -2.27 -15.35 -0.01
CA TYR A 86 -1.00 -15.18 0.71
C TYR A 86 0.16 -15.39 -0.26
N VAL A 87 1.05 -14.40 -0.34
CA VAL A 87 2.22 -14.40 -1.24
C VAL A 87 3.55 -14.34 -0.50
N GLY A 88 3.55 -14.48 0.84
CA GLY A 88 4.79 -14.42 1.62
C GLY A 88 5.77 -15.55 1.25
N GLY A 89 5.27 -16.74 0.89
CA GLY A 89 6.11 -17.83 0.39
C GLY A 89 6.85 -17.46 -0.90
N ASP A 90 6.21 -16.71 -1.80
CA ASP A 90 6.86 -16.23 -3.03
C ASP A 90 7.91 -15.18 -2.72
N LEU A 91 7.63 -14.31 -1.75
CA LEU A 91 8.56 -13.28 -1.30
C LEU A 91 9.81 -13.91 -0.67
N THR A 92 9.64 -14.93 0.17
CA THR A 92 10.75 -15.75 0.69
C THR A 92 11.55 -16.35 -0.45
N GLN A 93 10.89 -17.00 -1.42
CA GLN A 93 11.58 -17.64 -2.54
C GLN A 93 12.37 -16.62 -3.38
N ALA A 94 11.81 -15.43 -3.62
CA ALA A 94 12.46 -14.37 -4.37
C ALA A 94 13.72 -13.84 -3.66
N LEU A 95 13.65 -13.63 -2.34
CA LEU A 95 14.79 -13.20 -1.52
C LEU A 95 15.89 -14.26 -1.44
N VAL A 96 15.53 -15.55 -1.37
CA VAL A 96 16.51 -16.65 -1.38
C VAL A 96 17.17 -16.78 -2.76
N ALA A 97 16.39 -16.67 -3.83
CA ALA A 97 16.89 -16.79 -5.20
C ALA A 97 17.77 -15.60 -5.61
N ASN A 98 17.49 -14.41 -5.08
CA ASN A 98 18.28 -13.22 -5.30
C ASN A 98 18.62 -12.54 -3.96
N PRO A 99 19.76 -12.90 -3.33
CA PRO A 99 20.21 -12.26 -2.09
C PRO A 99 20.49 -10.75 -2.20
N HIS A 100 20.51 -10.19 -3.41
CA HIS A 100 20.63 -8.74 -3.65
C HIS A 100 19.27 -8.04 -3.79
N LEU A 101 18.15 -8.79 -3.84
CA LEU A 101 16.81 -8.22 -3.87
C LEU A 101 16.56 -7.48 -2.56
N ARG A 102 16.18 -6.20 -2.68
CA ARG A 102 15.78 -5.34 -1.55
C ARG A 102 14.31 -5.01 -1.66
N ILE A 103 13.65 -4.90 -0.51
CA ILE A 103 12.24 -4.57 -0.40
C ILE A 103 12.11 -3.38 0.55
N GLU A 104 11.36 -2.38 0.15
CA GLU A 104 10.97 -1.26 1.01
C GLU A 104 9.44 -1.23 1.09
N VAL A 105 8.91 -1.16 2.31
CA VAL A 105 7.47 -1.08 2.57
C VAL A 105 7.16 0.19 3.33
N GLU A 106 6.24 0.97 2.78
CA GLU A 106 5.86 2.29 3.27
C GLU A 106 4.53 2.18 4.02
N ASN A 107 4.52 2.44 5.33
CA ASN A 107 3.34 2.22 6.17
C ASN A 107 2.78 3.51 6.76
N GLY A 108 1.49 3.77 6.59
CA GLY A 108 0.80 4.85 7.29
C GLY A 108 0.26 4.40 8.66
N TYR A 109 0.53 5.15 9.74
CA TYR A 109 -0.02 4.83 11.06
C TYR A 109 -1.56 4.86 11.11
N TYR A 110 -2.18 5.69 10.27
CA TYR A 110 -3.63 5.90 10.27
C TYR A 110 -4.36 5.11 9.17
N ASP A 111 -3.64 4.22 8.47
CA ASP A 111 -4.20 3.35 7.45
C ASP A 111 -4.88 2.14 8.09
N LEU A 112 -6.21 2.12 8.06
CA LEU A 112 -7.01 0.98 8.55
C LEU A 112 -7.39 0.02 7.41
N ALA A 113 -7.04 0.34 6.17
CA ALA A 113 -7.22 -0.51 5.02
C ALA A 113 -6.14 -1.58 4.92
N THR A 114 -4.90 -1.17 5.16
CA THR A 114 -3.71 -2.03 5.24
C THR A 114 -2.92 -1.68 6.49
N PRO A 115 -3.36 -2.13 7.68
CA PRO A 115 -2.73 -1.76 8.94
C PRO A 115 -1.25 -2.17 8.98
N PHE A 116 -0.37 -1.27 9.40
CA PHE A 116 1.08 -1.50 9.45
C PHE A 116 1.46 -2.76 10.24
N PHE A 117 0.70 -3.10 11.29
CA PHE A 117 0.95 -4.30 12.09
C PHE A 117 0.75 -5.59 11.28
N ALA A 118 -0.14 -5.62 10.28
CA ALA A 118 -0.29 -6.76 9.38
C ALA A 118 0.94 -6.94 8.48
N THR A 119 1.57 -5.82 8.06
CA THR A 119 2.86 -5.83 7.37
C THR A 119 3.95 -6.41 8.26
N GLU A 120 4.11 -5.90 9.48
CA GLU A 120 5.09 -6.40 10.45
C GLU A 120 4.89 -7.89 10.73
N TYR A 121 3.65 -8.31 10.96
CA TYR A 121 3.30 -9.71 11.16
C TYR A 121 3.77 -10.54 9.97
N THR A 122 3.42 -10.14 8.75
CA THR A 122 3.79 -10.88 7.54
C THR A 122 5.31 -10.99 7.39
N VAL A 123 6.05 -9.89 7.54
CA VAL A 123 7.53 -9.88 7.44
C VAL A 123 8.17 -10.76 8.51
N ASN A 124 7.67 -10.72 9.74
CA ASN A 124 8.15 -11.57 10.83
C ASN A 124 7.89 -13.06 10.56
N HIS A 125 6.83 -13.39 9.84
CA HIS A 125 6.41 -14.77 9.52
C HIS A 125 6.83 -15.24 8.12
N LEU A 126 7.78 -14.56 7.46
CA LEU A 126 8.44 -15.10 6.27
C LEU A 126 9.36 -16.26 6.66
N GLU A 127 8.78 -17.46 6.77
CA GLU A 127 9.50 -18.69 7.12
C GLU A 127 10.66 -18.96 6.14
N GLY A 128 11.77 -19.51 6.62
CA GLY A 128 12.91 -19.89 5.80
C GLY A 128 13.90 -18.77 5.43
N LEU A 129 13.62 -17.50 5.76
CA LEU A 129 14.58 -16.42 5.60
C LEU A 129 15.63 -16.41 6.72
N SER A 130 16.91 -16.46 6.34
CA SER A 130 18.02 -16.20 7.25
C SER A 130 17.97 -14.74 7.76
N PRO A 131 18.58 -14.44 8.92
CA PRO A 131 18.68 -13.06 9.43
C PRO A 131 19.21 -12.07 8.39
N ASP A 132 20.29 -12.43 7.69
CA ASP A 132 20.92 -11.58 6.68
C ASP A 132 19.98 -11.23 5.50
N LEU A 133 19.09 -12.15 5.10
CA LEU A 133 18.11 -11.87 4.05
C LEU A 133 16.92 -11.05 4.56
N ARG A 134 16.64 -11.08 5.87
CA ARG A 134 15.60 -10.22 6.46
C ARG A 134 16.05 -8.77 6.48
N ASP A 135 17.35 -8.51 6.61
CA ASP A 135 17.93 -7.15 6.55
C ASP A 135 17.75 -6.47 5.17
N ASN A 136 17.38 -7.24 4.13
CA ASN A 136 17.00 -6.69 2.84
C ASN A 136 15.59 -6.06 2.81
N ILE A 137 14.79 -6.24 3.87
CA ILE A 137 13.44 -5.70 4.00
C ILE A 137 13.47 -4.49 4.93
N THR A 138 13.15 -3.31 4.40
CA THR A 138 13.04 -2.07 5.16
C THR A 138 11.57 -1.70 5.36
N LEU A 139 11.18 -1.42 6.60
CA LEU A 139 9.86 -0.89 6.95
C LEU A 139 9.98 0.57 7.35
N ASN A 140 9.29 1.44 6.63
CA ASN A 140 9.18 2.86 6.91
C ASN A 140 7.77 3.18 7.43
N TYR A 141 7.68 4.21 8.27
CA TYR A 141 6.44 4.59 8.92
C TYR A 141 6.19 6.10 8.82
N TYR A 142 4.95 6.46 8.58
CA TYR A 142 4.53 7.83 8.35
C TYR A 142 3.36 8.21 9.24
N ASP A 143 3.39 9.45 9.72
CA ASP A 143 2.28 10.13 10.39
C ASP A 143 1.15 10.50 9.40
N ALA A 144 0.67 9.48 8.67
CA ALA A 144 -0.35 9.59 7.63
C ALA A 144 -1.14 8.29 7.45
N GLY A 145 -2.18 8.31 6.62
CA GLY A 145 -2.92 7.12 6.21
C GLY A 145 -2.41 6.51 4.91
N HIS A 146 -3.29 5.83 4.18
CA HIS A 146 -3.03 5.01 3.01
C HIS A 146 -2.32 5.75 1.86
N MET A 147 -2.61 7.03 1.70
CA MET A 147 -1.97 7.90 0.73
C MET A 147 -1.09 8.91 1.48
N MET A 148 0.07 8.47 1.96
CA MET A 148 0.95 9.27 2.82
C MET A 148 1.32 10.63 2.22
N TYR A 149 1.40 10.69 0.89
CA TYR A 149 1.71 11.89 0.13
C TYR A 149 0.62 12.97 0.16
N LEU A 150 -0.57 12.71 0.72
CA LEU A 150 -1.58 13.75 0.97
C LEU A 150 -1.19 14.68 2.12
N TYR A 151 -0.26 14.26 2.98
CA TYR A 151 0.26 15.07 4.08
C TYR A 151 1.69 15.49 3.74
N GLU A 152 1.91 16.79 3.57
CA GLU A 152 3.16 17.33 3.00
C GLU A 152 4.44 16.91 3.76
N PRO A 153 4.50 16.91 5.11
CA PRO A 153 5.66 16.38 5.82
C PRO A 153 5.95 14.91 5.50
N ALA A 154 4.91 14.07 5.41
CA ALA A 154 5.04 12.67 5.04
C ALA A 154 5.41 12.49 3.56
N LEU A 155 4.93 13.34 2.65
CA LEU A 155 5.37 13.37 1.25
C LEU A 155 6.87 13.63 1.13
N VAL A 156 7.38 14.63 1.84
CA VAL A 156 8.82 14.96 1.82
C VAL A 156 9.63 13.77 2.33
N GLN A 157 9.22 13.16 3.45
CA GLN A 157 9.86 11.97 3.99
C GLN A 157 9.80 10.78 3.00
N LEU A 158 8.64 10.52 2.39
CA LEU A 158 8.44 9.44 1.42
C LEU A 158 9.37 9.61 0.21
N LYS A 159 9.44 10.83 -0.33
CA LYS A 159 10.33 11.16 -1.44
C LYS A 159 11.79 10.89 -1.08
N GLN A 160 12.21 11.26 0.13
CA GLN A 160 13.59 11.05 0.59
C GLN A 160 13.92 9.56 0.77
N ASN A 161 12.99 8.79 1.35
CA ASN A 161 13.15 7.35 1.56
C ASN A 161 13.25 6.61 0.22
N VAL A 162 12.28 6.81 -0.68
CA VAL A 162 12.27 6.19 -2.01
C VAL A 162 13.51 6.59 -2.82
N ALA A 163 13.89 7.88 -2.80
CA ALA A 163 15.11 8.32 -3.48
C ALA A 163 16.34 7.60 -2.93
N ARG A 164 16.48 7.52 -1.60
CA ARG A 164 17.58 6.81 -0.94
C ARG A 164 17.57 5.33 -1.27
N PHE A 165 16.41 4.68 -1.27
CA PHE A 165 16.27 3.28 -1.58
C PHE A 165 16.77 2.97 -3.01
N ILE A 166 16.37 3.79 -3.98
CA ILE A 166 16.77 3.67 -5.39
C ILE A 166 18.26 3.98 -5.60
N THR A 167 18.78 5.05 -5.00
CA THR A 167 20.15 5.52 -5.28
C THR A 167 21.21 4.85 -4.43
N ASN A 168 20.86 4.33 -3.26
CA ASN A 168 21.83 3.67 -2.40
C ASN A 168 22.05 2.24 -2.91
N PRO A 169 23.27 1.87 -3.33
CA PRO A 169 23.55 0.49 -3.71
C PRO A 169 23.28 -0.44 -2.51
N ALA A 170 22.89 -1.68 -2.80
CA ALA A 170 22.77 -2.70 -1.76
C ALA A 170 24.09 -2.80 -0.97
N PRO A 171 24.07 -3.08 0.35
CA PRO A 171 25.28 -3.33 1.10
C PRO A 171 26.13 -4.38 0.37
N SER A 172 27.40 -4.06 0.11
CA SER A 172 28.36 -4.95 -0.58
C SER A 172 28.71 -6.21 0.21
N THR A 173 28.02 -6.47 1.31
CA THR A 173 28.19 -7.64 2.17
C THR A 173 27.25 -8.77 1.75
N ALA A 174 27.21 -9.09 0.45
CA ALA A 174 27.13 -10.49 0.08
C ALA A 174 28.46 -11.12 0.50
N ARG A 175 28.59 -11.40 1.81
CA ARG A 175 29.70 -12.18 2.34
C ARG A 175 29.70 -13.49 1.56
N ALA A 176 30.81 -13.71 0.84
CA ALA A 176 31.09 -14.83 -0.03
C ALA A 176 30.15 -16.02 0.22
N ALA A 177 29.30 -16.32 -0.77
CA ALA A 177 28.72 -17.65 -0.87
C ALA A 177 29.88 -18.63 -0.77
N GLY A 178 29.97 -19.34 0.36
CA GLY A 178 30.96 -20.37 0.57
C GLY A 178 30.82 -21.38 -0.56
N SER A 179 31.86 -21.49 -1.36
CA SER A 179 32.06 -22.62 -2.25
C SER A 179 32.09 -23.90 -1.40
N ASN A 180 31.10 -24.78 -1.59
CA ASN A 180 31.23 -26.20 -1.32
C ASN A 180 31.45 -26.92 -2.64
#